data_AF-A0A7S1QCG4-F1
#
_entry.id   AF-A0A7S1QCG4-F1
#
_cell.length_a   1.000
_cell.length_b   1.000
_cell.length_c   1.000
_cell.angle_alpha   90.00
_cell.angle_beta   90.00
_cell.angle_gamma   90.00
#
_symmetry.space_group_name_H-M   'P 1'
#
loop_
_entity.id
_entity.type
_entity.pdbx_description
1 polymer ?
#
loop_
_entity_poly.entity_id
_entity_poly.type
_entity_poly.pdbx_seq_one_letter_code
_entity_poly.pdbx_strand_id
1 'polypeptide(L)'
;EANIQQAADHFETHFVDHDHGYNQKLFNRSGWEHILKEHEGRLPVVIKAVPEGTVLRCHNVLFTVENTDPRCFWLTNYLESLLVQVWYPSTVCTQSREQ
;
A
#
# COMPACT_ATOMS: atom_id res chain seq x y z
N GLU A 1 5.89 -4.72 -19.56
CA GLU A 1 4.65 -5.51 -19.72
C GLU A 1 4.70 -6.86 -19.00
N ALA A 2 5.81 -7.61 -19.07
CA ALA A 2 5.97 -8.91 -18.41
C ALA A 2 5.58 -8.94 -16.91
N ASN A 3 5.89 -7.88 -16.15
CA ASN A 3 5.64 -7.85 -14.70
C ASN A 3 4.16 -7.65 -14.33
N ILE A 4 3.38 -6.90 -15.12
CA ILE A 4 1.95 -6.68 -14.85
C ILE A 4 1.16 -7.94 -15.20
N GLN A 5 1.54 -8.63 -16.28
CA GLN A 5 0.92 -9.90 -16.63
C GLN A 5 1.17 -10.95 -15.54
N GLN A 6 2.41 -11.10 -15.11
CA GLN A 6 2.76 -12.02 -14.03
C GLN A 6 1.99 -11.72 -12.74
N ALA A 7 1.85 -10.44 -12.38
CA ALA A 7 1.07 -10.04 -11.21
C ALA A 7 -0.42 -10.36 -11.35
N ALA A 8 -1.00 -10.19 -12.54
CA ALA A 8 -2.39 -10.53 -12.81
C ALA A 8 -2.62 -12.04 -12.71
N ASP A 9 -1.73 -12.87 -13.28
CA ASP A 9 -1.82 -14.33 -13.23
C ASP A 9 -1.70 -14.84 -11.78
N HIS A 10 -0.79 -14.24 -11.00
CA HIS A 10 -0.67 -14.52 -9.57
C HIS A 10 -1.94 -14.15 -8.81
N PHE A 11 -2.52 -12.98 -9.10
CA PHE A 11 -3.75 -12.53 -8.46
C PHE A 11 -4.92 -13.47 -8.77
N GLU A 12 -5.10 -13.84 -10.04
CA GLU A 12 -6.13 -14.79 -10.47
C GLU A 12 -6.03 -16.12 -9.73
N THR A 13 -4.81 -16.65 -9.57
CA THR A 13 -4.59 -17.92 -8.84
C THR A 13 -5.03 -17.85 -7.38
N HIS A 14 -4.92 -16.70 -6.73
CA HIS A 14 -5.24 -16.54 -5.30
C HIS A 14 -6.67 -16.12 -5.02
N PHE A 15 -7.30 -15.42 -5.97
CA PHE A 15 -8.62 -14.79 -5.79
C PHE A 15 -9.70 -15.38 -6.70
N VAL A 16 -9.47 -16.58 -7.25
CA VAL A 16 -10.50 -17.37 -7.94
C VAL A 16 -11.48 -17.96 -6.92
N ASP A 17 -12.78 -17.73 -7.13
CA ASP A 17 -13.83 -18.38 -6.34
C ASP A 17 -14.11 -19.78 -6.88
N HIS A 18 -14.30 -20.75 -5.99
CA HIS A 18 -14.55 -22.14 -6.39
C HIS A 18 -15.90 -22.30 -7.13
N ASP A 19 -16.90 -21.51 -6.75
CA ASP A 19 -18.27 -21.67 -7.23
C ASP A 19 -18.61 -20.69 -8.38
N HIS A 20 -17.98 -19.52 -8.41
CA HIS A 20 -18.27 -18.43 -9.36
C HIS A 20 -17.11 -18.09 -10.31
N GLY A 21 -15.95 -18.76 -10.16
CA GLY A 21 -14.76 -18.51 -10.97
C GLY A 21 -14.09 -17.17 -10.67
N TYR A 22 -13.15 -16.75 -11.54
CA TYR A 22 -12.40 -15.52 -11.34
C TYR A 22 -13.10 -14.31 -11.96
N ASN A 23 -13.28 -13.27 -11.17
CA ASN A 23 -13.80 -11.99 -11.66
C ASN A 23 -12.65 -11.09 -12.11
N GLN A 24 -12.51 -10.92 -13.43
CA GLN A 24 -11.47 -10.09 -14.06
C GLN A 24 -11.48 -8.62 -13.60
N LYS A 25 -12.59 -8.12 -13.02
CA LYS A 25 -12.67 -6.75 -12.49
C LYS A 25 -11.95 -6.56 -11.15
N LEU A 26 -11.52 -7.62 -10.47
CA LEU A 26 -10.86 -7.54 -9.18
C LEU A 26 -9.45 -6.93 -9.28
N PHE A 27 -8.73 -7.22 -10.37
CA PHE A 27 -7.40 -6.68 -10.59
C PHE A 27 -7.48 -5.38 -11.39
N ASN A 28 -7.13 -4.25 -10.75
CA ASN A 28 -7.10 -2.93 -11.39
C ASN A 28 -5.89 -2.76 -12.34
N ARG A 29 -5.89 -3.52 -13.43
CA ARG A 29 -4.82 -3.52 -14.43
C ARG A 29 -4.58 -2.12 -15.03
N SER A 30 -5.65 -1.41 -15.38
CA SER A 30 -5.54 -0.08 -15.99
C SER A 30 -4.88 0.93 -15.04
N GLY A 31 -5.17 0.86 -13.74
CA GLY A 31 -4.50 1.66 -12.72
C GLY A 31 -3.00 1.37 -12.63
N TRP A 32 -2.60 0.10 -12.63
CA TRP A 32 -1.19 -0.28 -12.60
C TRP A 32 -0.43 0.06 -13.89
N GLU A 33 -1.06 -0.11 -15.05
CA GLU A 33 -0.48 0.29 -16.34
C GLU A 33 -0.32 1.81 -16.45
N HIS A 34 -1.25 2.59 -15.90
CA HIS A 34 -1.13 4.04 -15.79
C HIS A 34 0.09 4.44 -14.95
N ILE A 35 0.28 3.83 -13.77
CA ILE A 35 1.46 4.08 -12.94
C ILE A 35 2.76 3.73 -13.68
N LEU A 36 2.78 2.60 -14.40
CA LEU A 36 3.96 2.19 -15.15
C LEU A 36 4.30 3.18 -16.28
N LYS A 37 3.29 3.67 -17.01
CA LYS A 37 3.49 4.55 -18.18
C LYS A 37 3.76 6.00 -17.79
N GLU A 38 3.00 6.56 -16.86
CA GLU A 38 3.02 8.00 -16.54
C GLU A 38 3.99 8.33 -15.39
N HIS A 39 4.27 7.37 -14.50
CA HIS A 39 5.16 7.57 -13.35
C HIS A 39 6.40 6.66 -13.38
N GLU A 40 6.68 6.03 -14.52
CA GLU A 40 7.81 5.09 -14.71
C GLU A 40 7.83 3.96 -13.66
N GLY A 41 6.66 3.53 -13.20
CA GLY A 41 6.50 2.51 -12.17
C GLY A 41 6.74 3.01 -10.73
N ARG A 42 7.00 4.30 -10.53
CA ARG A 42 7.08 4.92 -9.20
C ARG A 42 5.66 5.18 -8.69
N LEU A 43 5.43 4.87 -7.41
CA LEU A 43 4.12 5.08 -6.80
C LEU A 43 3.89 6.58 -6.59
N PRO A 44 2.82 7.18 -7.17
CA PRO A 44 2.52 8.60 -7.02
C PRO A 44 1.86 8.90 -5.68
N VAL A 45 2.64 8.78 -4.60
CA VAL A 45 2.23 9.08 -3.22
C VAL A 45 3.28 9.92 -2.51
N VAL A 46 2.82 10.75 -1.58
CA VAL A 46 3.67 11.48 -0.64
C VAL A 46 3.34 11.00 0.77
N ILE A 47 4.38 10.62 1.51
CA ILE A 47 4.29 10.25 2.92
C ILE A 47 4.91 11.38 3.74
N LYS A 48 4.13 11.98 4.63
CA LYS A 48 4.61 12.97 5.61
C LYS A 48 4.60 12.31 6.98
N ALA A 49 5.76 12.20 7.62
CA ALA A 49 5.90 11.50 8.89
C ALA A 49 6.65 12.37 9.91
N VAL A 50 6.39 12.10 11.19
CA VAL A 50 7.27 12.55 12.26
C VAL A 50 8.64 11.88 12.14
N PRO A 51 9.74 12.51 12.59
CA PRO A 51 11.04 11.87 12.59
C PRO A 51 11.02 10.53 13.35
N GLU A 52 11.69 9.51 12.82
CA GLU A 52 11.80 8.22 13.51
C GLU A 52 12.46 8.38 14.89
N GLY A 53 11.99 7.61 15.87
CA GLY A 53 12.44 7.72 17.27
C GLY A 53 11.78 8.84 18.07
N THR A 54 10.93 9.68 17.46
CA THR A 54 10.16 10.69 18.20
C THR A 54 9.22 10.03 19.20
N VAL A 55 9.30 10.45 20.47
CA VAL A 55 8.37 10.00 21.52
C VAL A 55 7.08 10.81 21.43
N LEU A 56 5.97 10.12 21.15
CA LEU A 56 4.66 10.74 20.99
C LEU A 56 3.62 10.06 21.88
N ARG A 57 2.62 10.83 22.31
CA ARG A 57 1.45 10.32 23.03
C ARG A 57 0.41 9.77 22.04
N CYS A 58 -0.42 8.84 22.50
CA CYS A 58 -1.59 8.36 21.75
C CYS A 58 -2.49 9.52 21.27
N HIS A 59 -3.24 9.27 20.21
CA HIS A 59 -4.11 10.25 19.53
C HIS A 59 -3.36 11.39 18.81
N ASN A 60 -2.07 11.20 18.51
CA ASN A 60 -1.32 12.03 17.57
C ASN A 60 -1.02 11.23 16.30
N VAL A 61 -1.02 11.92 15.16
CA VAL A 61 -0.68 11.31 13.87
C VAL A 61 0.82 11.00 13.81
N LEU A 62 1.18 9.78 13.39
CA LEU A 62 2.57 9.39 13.16
C LEU A 62 3.00 9.75 11.73
N PHE A 63 2.15 9.42 10.75
CA PHE A 63 2.35 9.77 9.36
C PHE A 63 1.02 9.89 8.62
N THR A 64 1.02 10.63 7.52
CA THR A 64 -0.08 10.75 6.56
C THR A 64 0.39 10.30 5.18
N VAL A 65 -0.51 9.76 4.38
CA VAL A 65 -0.25 9.34 3.00
C VAL A 65 -1.26 10.04 2.09
N GLU A 66 -0.77 10.73 1.06
CA GLU A 66 -1.60 11.42 0.07
C GLU A 66 -1.19 11.00 -1.35
N ASN A 67 -2.16 10.86 -2.25
CA ASN A 67 -1.86 10.59 -3.65
C ASN A 67 -1.44 11.90 -4.35
N THR A 68 -0.49 11.82 -5.27
CA THR A 68 -0.04 12.96 -6.07
C THR A 68 -0.67 13.00 -7.46
N ASP A 69 -1.34 11.93 -7.88
CA ASP A 69 -2.07 11.82 -9.15
C ASP A 69 -3.55 11.48 -8.90
N PRO A 70 -4.52 12.31 -9.34
CA PRO A 70 -5.95 12.04 -9.20
C PRO A 70 -6.42 10.69 -9.76
N ARG A 71 -5.74 10.12 -10.77
CA ARG A 71 -6.08 8.81 -11.34
C ARG A 71 -5.68 7.64 -10.44
N CYS A 72 -4.84 7.90 -9.44
CA CYS A 72 -4.35 6.92 -8.47
C CYS A 72 -5.00 7.08 -7.08
N PHE A 73 -6.24 7.59 -6.99
CA PHE A 73 -6.95 7.78 -5.73
C PHE A 73 -7.08 6.49 -4.88
N TRP A 74 -7.15 5.33 -5.53
CA TRP A 74 -7.27 4.02 -4.88
C TRP A 74 -5.97 3.53 -4.22
N LEU A 75 -4.83 4.10 -4.62
CA LEU A 75 -3.50 3.61 -4.23
C LEU A 75 -3.21 3.85 -2.74
N THR A 76 -3.70 4.94 -2.17
CA THR A 76 -3.47 5.28 -0.76
C THR A 76 -3.94 4.16 0.17
N ASN A 77 -5.17 3.67 -0.02
CA ASN A 77 -5.72 2.58 0.78
C ASN A 77 -5.14 1.22 0.37
N TYR A 78 -4.71 1.06 -0.89
CA TYR A 78 -4.03 -0.16 -1.31
C TYR A 78 -2.74 -0.40 -0.52
N LEU A 79 -2.02 0.67 -0.17
CA LEU A 79 -0.79 0.62 0.63
C LEU A 79 -1.03 0.47 2.14
N GLU A 80 -2.27 0.59 2.61
CA GLU A 80 -2.60 0.58 4.04
C GLU A 80 -2.12 -0.69 4.74
N SER A 81 -2.41 -1.87 4.18
CA SER A 81 -2.01 -3.15 4.77
C SER A 81 -0.49 -3.29 4.97
N LEU A 82 0.31 -2.68 4.07
CA LEU A 82 1.76 -2.67 4.19
C LEU A 82 2.21 -1.64 5.24
N LEU A 83 1.69 -0.41 5.16
CA LEU A 83 2.12 0.70 6.02
C LEU A 83 1.68 0.53 7.47
N VAL A 84 0.55 -0.14 7.72
CA VAL A 84 0.09 -0.45 9.08
C VAL A 84 1.10 -1.32 9.83
N GLN A 85 1.92 -2.13 9.14
CA GLN A 85 2.93 -2.99 9.77
C GLN A 85 3.95 -2.23 10.64
N VAL A 86 4.04 -0.89 10.52
CA VAL A 86 4.79 -0.01 11.42
C VAL A 86 4.38 -0.17 12.89
N TRP A 87 3.18 -0.68 13.19
CA TRP A 87 2.75 -1.01 14.54
C TRP A 87 3.77 -1.91 15.28
N TYR A 88 4.39 -2.85 14.56
CA TYR A 88 5.31 -3.83 15.15
C TYR A 88 6.59 -3.17 15.70
N PRO A 89 7.42 -2.48 14.88
CA PRO A 89 8.62 -1.81 15.38
C PRO A 89 8.29 -0.71 16.40
N SER A 90 7.21 0.07 16.20
CA SER A 90 6.82 1.09 17.18
C SER A 90 6.47 0.51 18.55
N THR A 91 5.81 -0.65 18.58
CA THR A 91 5.48 -1.36 19.83
C THR A 91 6.74 -1.89 20.51
N VAL A 92 7.63 -2.56 19.77
CA VAL A 92 8.88 -3.10 20.30
C VAL A 92 9.76 -1.98 20.90
N CYS A 93 9.98 -0.89 20.15
CA CYS A 93 10.77 0.24 20.63
C CYS A 93 10.15 0.93 21.85
N THR A 94 8.83 1.04 21.90
CA THR A 94 8.13 1.63 23.05
C THR A 94 8.27 0.74 24.28
N GLN A 95 8.02 -0.56 24.16
CA GLN A 95 8.17 -1.49 25.27
C GLN A 95 9.62 -1.54 25.79
N SER A 96 10.61 -1.57 24.89
CA SER A 96 12.02 -1.56 25.28
C SER A 96 12.45 -0.29 26.01
N ARG A 97 11.80 0.85 25.76
CA ARG A 97 12.12 2.13 26.42
C ARG A 97 11.52 2.24 27.82
N GLU A 98 10.37 1.59 28.06
CA GLU A 98 9.67 1.64 29.35
C GLU A 98 10.18 0.60 30.36
N GLN A 99 10.99 -0.37 29.91
CA GLN A 99 11.70 -1.34 30.77
C GLN A 99 12.91 -0.71 31.45
#